data_AF-A0A0P0SLW5-F1
#
_entry.id   AF-A0A0P0SLW5-F1
#
_cell.length_a   1.000
_cell.length_b   1.000
_cell.length_c   1.000
_cell.angle_alpha   90.00
_cell.angle_beta   90.00
_cell.angle_gamma   90.00
#
_symmetry.space_group_name_H-M   'P 1'
#
loop_
_entity.id
_entity.type
_entity.pdbx_description
1 polymer ?
#
loop_
_entity_poly.entity_id
_entity_poly.type
_entity_poly.pdbx_seq_one_letter_code
_entity_poly.pdbx_strand_id
1 'polypeptide(L)'
;MLEVPGQAALPHTLSTRSAGPPITLPQPEQVSGVLVPTGFPDTEQGAIAQAVELTRVGFTGADPQVWAQAYDSMAEPGAAPAAQTPASQDLVAFRRAANMPRTGATQATVTWTPTSALVKGSTDDGNYVVTCVLGELVTDYKGRVATGGLGNCLPMRRVDDQWLVASGPRAWVAPATWPGSDEAVSVGYRDIIR
;
A
#
# COMPACT_ATOMS: atom_id res chain seq x y z
N MET A 1 16.20 -5.78 6.50
CA MET A 1 15.04 -6.16 5.66
C MET A 1 15.57 -7.02 4.55
N LEU A 2 14.87 -8.09 4.16
CA LEU A 2 15.31 -8.90 3.02
C LEU A 2 15.21 -8.03 1.75
N GLU A 3 16.34 -7.82 1.09
CA GLU A 3 16.36 -7.18 -0.22
C GLU A 3 15.92 -8.20 -1.27
N VAL A 4 14.96 -7.79 -2.10
CA VAL A 4 14.47 -8.59 -3.21
C VAL A 4 14.84 -7.88 -4.50
N PRO A 5 15.25 -8.61 -5.55
CA PRO A 5 15.63 -7.99 -6.79
C PRO A 5 14.38 -7.52 -7.55
N GLY A 6 14.50 -6.50 -8.41
CA GLY A 6 13.33 -5.88 -9.06
C GLY A 6 12.46 -6.85 -9.87
N GLN A 7 13.06 -7.89 -10.47
CA GLN A 7 12.31 -8.92 -11.18
C GLN A 7 11.37 -9.75 -10.29
N ALA A 8 11.59 -9.77 -8.97
CA ALA A 8 10.71 -10.47 -8.05
C ALA A 8 9.31 -9.87 -7.99
N ALA A 9 9.12 -8.62 -8.45
CA ALA A 9 7.83 -7.97 -8.56
C ALA A 9 7.05 -8.37 -9.83
N LEU A 10 7.66 -9.05 -10.79
CA LEU A 10 7.00 -9.45 -12.03
C LEU A 10 6.22 -10.76 -11.87
N PRO A 11 5.17 -11.01 -12.66
CA PRO A 11 4.41 -12.26 -12.58
C PRO A 11 5.28 -13.51 -12.73
N HIS A 12 5.23 -14.38 -11.73
CA HIS A 12 5.89 -15.69 -11.74
C HIS A 12 5.18 -16.69 -10.83
N THR A 13 5.84 -17.82 -10.57
CA THR A 13 5.24 -18.97 -9.89
C THR A 13 4.79 -18.61 -8.46
N LEU A 14 3.56 -18.99 -8.13
CA LEU A 14 3.02 -18.82 -6.77
C LEU A 14 3.62 -19.86 -5.82
N SER A 15 3.85 -19.45 -4.58
CA SER A 15 4.34 -20.32 -3.53
C SER A 15 3.28 -21.34 -3.10
N THR A 16 3.75 -22.48 -2.62
CA THR A 16 2.93 -23.44 -1.85
C THR A 16 3.15 -23.29 -0.34
N ARG A 17 4.05 -22.38 0.07
CA ARG A 17 4.32 -22.06 1.47
C ARG A 17 3.39 -20.93 1.93
N SER A 18 3.35 -20.72 3.25
CA SER A 18 2.64 -19.62 3.86
C SER A 18 3.52 -18.93 4.90
N ALA A 19 3.44 -17.60 5.00
CA ALA A 19 4.08 -16.81 6.04
C ALA A 19 3.27 -16.78 7.36
N GLY A 20 2.13 -17.48 7.40
CA GLY A 20 1.21 -17.50 8.54
C GLY A 20 -0.26 -17.50 8.09
N PRO A 21 -1.21 -17.70 9.01
CA PRO A 21 -2.63 -17.68 8.67
C PRO A 21 -3.02 -16.34 8.01
N PRO A 22 -4.02 -16.31 7.11
CA PRO A 22 -4.50 -15.07 6.51
C PRO A 22 -4.92 -14.03 7.56
N ILE A 23 -4.77 -12.75 7.24
CA ILE A 23 -5.18 -11.62 8.06
C ILE A 23 -6.59 -11.22 7.64
N THR A 24 -7.56 -11.35 8.56
CA THR A 24 -8.93 -10.86 8.32
C THR A 24 -8.98 -9.36 8.57
N LEU A 25 -9.34 -8.59 7.55
CA LEU A 25 -9.44 -7.14 7.63
C LEU A 25 -10.85 -6.72 8.04
N PRO A 26 -11.00 -5.85 9.05
CA PRO A 26 -12.28 -5.25 9.38
C PRO A 26 -12.80 -4.40 8.22
N GLN A 27 -14.11 -4.23 8.14
CA GLN A 27 -14.76 -3.30 7.21
C GLN A 27 -14.71 -1.87 7.78
N PRO A 28 -14.61 -0.84 6.92
CA PRO A 28 -14.66 0.56 7.37
C PRO A 28 -16.07 0.93 7.86
N GLU A 29 -16.15 1.68 8.97
CA GLU A 29 -17.41 2.26 9.44
C GLU A 29 -17.80 3.51 8.64
N GLN A 30 -16.82 4.25 8.11
CA GLN A 30 -17.06 5.48 7.36
C GLN A 30 -16.55 5.36 5.92
N VAL A 31 -17.48 5.30 4.96
CA VAL A 31 -17.18 5.20 3.51
C VAL A 31 -17.68 6.39 2.70
N SER A 32 -18.56 7.23 3.27
CA SER A 32 -19.19 8.36 2.60
C SER A 32 -18.70 9.69 3.17
N GLY A 33 -18.56 10.70 2.30
CA GLY A 33 -18.11 12.03 2.70
C GLY A 33 -16.62 12.11 3.07
N VAL A 34 -15.85 11.06 2.81
CA VAL A 34 -14.40 10.96 3.04
C VAL A 34 -13.69 10.54 1.77
N LEU A 35 -12.44 10.98 1.60
CA LEU A 35 -11.62 10.60 0.45
C LEU A 35 -11.11 9.16 0.56
N VAL A 36 -10.69 8.78 1.78
CA VAL A 36 -10.24 7.43 2.12
C VAL A 36 -11.22 6.86 3.15
N PRO A 37 -11.74 5.63 2.98
CA PRO A 37 -12.55 4.98 4.01
C PRO A 37 -11.81 4.88 5.35
N THR A 38 -12.52 5.13 6.45
CA THR A 38 -11.97 5.16 7.83
C THR A 38 -12.91 4.50 8.83
N GLY A 39 -12.63 4.67 10.14
CA GLY A 39 -13.42 4.10 11.23
C GLY A 39 -13.07 2.65 11.53
N PHE A 40 -11.81 2.26 11.31
CA PHE A 40 -11.35 0.92 11.64
C PHE A 40 -11.09 0.77 13.15
N PRO A 41 -11.30 -0.44 13.71
CA PRO A 41 -11.10 -0.69 15.13
C PRO A 41 -9.65 -0.47 15.57
N ASP A 42 -9.47 -0.21 16.87
CA ASP A 42 -8.16 -0.06 17.52
C ASP A 42 -7.46 -1.42 17.68
N THR A 43 -6.96 -1.92 16.55
CA THR A 43 -6.31 -3.22 16.41
C THR A 43 -5.26 -3.14 15.30
N GLU A 44 -4.29 -4.07 15.32
CA GLU A 44 -3.32 -4.21 14.23
C GLU A 44 -4.01 -4.39 12.86
N GLN A 45 -5.08 -5.19 12.80
CA GLN A 45 -5.87 -5.42 11.61
C GLN A 45 -6.57 -4.14 11.13
N GLY A 46 -7.00 -3.27 12.05
CA GLY A 46 -7.55 -1.95 11.73
C GLY A 46 -6.50 -1.01 11.11
N ALA A 47 -5.29 -1.00 11.66
CA ALA A 47 -4.17 -0.24 11.08
C ALA A 47 -3.82 -0.74 9.66
N ILE A 48 -3.79 -2.07 9.46
CA ILE A 48 -3.57 -2.67 8.14
C ILE A 48 -4.70 -2.29 7.19
N ALA A 49 -5.96 -2.41 7.59
CA ALA A 49 -7.12 -2.07 6.76
C ALA A 49 -7.09 -0.60 6.34
N GLN A 50 -6.73 0.31 7.25
CA GLN A 50 -6.56 1.72 6.93
C GLN A 50 -5.45 1.97 5.91
N ALA A 51 -4.29 1.31 6.07
CA ALA A 51 -3.18 1.40 5.12
C ALA A 51 -3.56 0.83 3.74
N VAL A 52 -4.36 -0.23 3.69
CA VAL A 52 -4.90 -0.81 2.45
C VAL A 52 -5.80 0.19 1.74
N GLU A 53 -6.77 0.81 2.44
CA GLU A 53 -7.70 1.75 1.83
C GLU A 53 -7.01 3.03 1.35
N LEU A 54 -6.06 3.55 2.14
CA LEU A 54 -5.22 4.68 1.73
C LEU A 54 -4.43 4.36 0.45
N THR A 55 -3.80 3.19 0.40
CA THR A 55 -3.01 2.76 -0.77
C THR A 55 -3.91 2.54 -1.99
N ARG A 56 -5.08 1.91 -1.81
CA ARG A 56 -6.06 1.67 -2.88
C ARG A 56 -6.54 2.96 -3.53
N VAL A 57 -6.89 3.96 -2.73
CA VAL A 57 -7.29 5.28 -3.24
C VAL A 57 -6.10 5.97 -3.88
N GLY A 58 -4.98 6.08 -3.16
CA GLY A 58 -3.81 6.85 -3.57
C GLY A 58 -3.08 6.31 -4.80
N PHE A 59 -3.20 5.02 -5.12
CA PHE A 59 -2.57 4.43 -6.32
C PHE A 59 -3.46 4.48 -7.57
N THR A 60 -4.66 5.07 -7.48
CA THR A 60 -5.55 5.20 -8.64
C THR A 60 -4.86 5.95 -9.78
N GLY A 61 -4.84 5.35 -10.98
CA GLY A 61 -4.18 5.94 -12.15
C GLY A 61 -2.66 6.03 -12.03
N ALA A 62 -2.07 5.43 -10.98
CA ALA A 62 -0.69 5.63 -10.57
C ALA A 62 -0.27 7.11 -10.51
N ASP A 63 -1.20 8.02 -10.19
CA ASP A 63 -0.97 9.47 -10.24
C ASP A 63 -0.40 10.00 -8.91
N PRO A 64 0.82 10.58 -8.90
CA PRO A 64 1.41 11.18 -7.71
C PRO A 64 0.54 12.28 -7.07
N GLN A 65 -0.32 12.96 -7.85
CA GLN A 65 -1.24 13.96 -7.31
C GLN A 65 -2.40 13.31 -6.54
N VAL A 66 -2.91 12.17 -7.01
CA VAL A 66 -3.96 11.40 -6.30
C VAL A 66 -3.39 10.81 -5.01
N TRP A 67 -2.16 10.29 -5.06
CA TRP A 67 -1.44 9.87 -3.86
C TRP A 67 -1.30 11.00 -2.85
N ALA A 68 -0.87 12.19 -3.28
CA ALA A 68 -0.73 13.34 -2.39
C ALA A 68 -2.05 13.71 -1.70
N GLN A 69 -3.16 13.77 -2.45
CA GLN A 69 -4.47 14.07 -1.88
C GLN A 69 -4.91 13.05 -0.83
N ALA A 70 -4.77 11.75 -1.14
CA ALA A 70 -5.16 10.68 -0.23
C ALA A 70 -4.27 10.65 1.02
N TYR A 71 -2.94 10.74 0.83
CA TYR A 71 -1.96 10.75 1.91
C TYR A 71 -2.16 11.94 2.84
N ASP A 72 -2.28 13.16 2.30
CA ASP A 72 -2.43 14.37 3.10
C ASP A 72 -3.76 14.39 3.88
N SER A 73 -4.81 13.72 3.37
CA SER A 73 -6.08 13.55 4.12
C SER A 73 -5.99 12.58 5.30
N MET A 74 -4.95 11.75 5.34
CA MET A 74 -4.78 10.66 6.31
C MET A 74 -3.49 10.76 7.10
N ALA A 75 -2.73 11.85 6.98
CA ALA A 75 -1.45 12.03 7.64
C ALA A 75 -1.55 12.99 8.82
N GLU A 76 -0.82 12.70 9.89
CA GLU A 76 -0.66 13.63 11.00
C GLU A 76 0.06 14.92 10.57
N PRO A 77 -0.22 16.06 11.23
CA PRO A 77 0.64 17.22 11.15
C PRO A 77 2.11 16.86 11.46
N GLY A 78 3.03 17.22 10.57
CA GLY A 78 4.46 16.90 10.72
C GLY A 78 4.88 15.54 10.17
N ALA A 79 3.98 14.78 9.54
CA ALA A 79 4.36 13.66 8.69
C ALA A 79 5.22 14.11 7.50
N ALA A 80 6.01 13.19 6.97
CA ALA A 80 6.80 13.46 5.78
C ALA A 80 5.88 13.91 4.63
N PRO A 81 6.25 14.94 3.85
CA PRO A 81 5.43 15.38 2.73
C PRO A 81 5.18 14.23 1.75
N ALA A 82 3.96 14.14 1.19
CA ALA A 82 3.59 13.06 0.29
C ALA A 82 4.60 12.83 -0.84
N ALA A 83 5.12 13.90 -1.43
CA ALA A 83 6.13 13.85 -2.50
C ALA A 83 7.48 13.20 -2.11
N GLN A 84 7.77 13.08 -0.81
CA GLN A 84 8.99 12.47 -0.27
C GLN A 84 8.79 11.02 0.18
N THR A 85 7.55 10.50 0.08
CA THR A 85 7.26 9.10 0.39
C THR A 85 7.82 8.17 -0.70
N PRO A 86 8.23 6.92 -0.36
CA PRO A 86 8.58 5.91 -1.35
C PRO A 86 7.49 5.69 -2.40
N ALA A 87 6.23 5.59 -1.95
CA ALA A 87 5.06 5.47 -2.81
C ALA A 87 5.03 6.55 -3.90
N SER A 88 5.18 7.83 -3.54
CA SER A 88 5.21 8.90 -4.55
C SER A 88 6.37 8.75 -5.54
N GLN A 89 7.53 8.26 -5.10
CA GLN A 89 8.69 8.05 -5.96
C GLN A 89 8.44 6.90 -6.94
N ASP A 90 7.85 5.80 -6.45
CA ASP A 90 7.47 4.64 -7.26
C ASP A 90 6.44 5.03 -8.34
N LEU A 91 5.42 5.82 -7.98
CA LEU A 91 4.41 6.30 -8.92
C LEU A 91 5.01 7.22 -10.00
N VAL A 92 5.91 8.13 -9.62
CA VAL A 92 6.64 8.98 -10.58
C VAL A 92 7.51 8.13 -11.52
N ALA A 93 8.24 7.16 -10.97
CA ALA A 93 9.10 6.28 -11.75
C ALA A 93 8.28 5.42 -12.72
N PHE A 94 7.15 4.87 -12.27
CA PHE A 94 6.21 4.11 -13.09
C PHE A 94 5.70 4.95 -14.27
N ARG A 95 5.14 6.14 -14.02
CA ARG A 95 4.60 6.99 -15.10
C ARG A 95 5.68 7.43 -16.07
N ARG A 96 6.89 7.71 -15.58
CA ARG A 96 8.05 8.02 -16.44
C ARG A 96 8.41 6.83 -17.34
N ALA A 97 8.51 5.63 -16.79
CA ALA A 97 8.83 4.41 -17.56
C ALA A 97 7.75 4.08 -18.59
N ALA A 98 6.48 4.35 -18.26
CA ALA A 98 5.34 4.16 -19.17
C ALA A 98 5.12 5.34 -20.15
N ASN A 99 6.00 6.34 -20.16
CA ASN A 99 5.88 7.55 -20.99
C ASN A 99 4.51 8.26 -20.84
N MET A 100 3.97 8.25 -19.62
CA MET A 100 2.72 8.93 -19.26
C MET A 100 2.98 10.38 -18.83
N PRO A 101 1.98 11.27 -18.91
CA PRO A 101 2.06 12.59 -18.27
C PRO A 101 2.39 12.46 -16.79
N ARG A 102 3.14 13.41 -16.22
CA ARG A 102 3.59 13.34 -14.81
C ARG A 102 2.46 13.21 -13.81
N THR A 103 1.33 13.90 -14.06
CA THR A 103 0.09 13.86 -13.28
C THR A 103 -1.10 13.96 -14.24
N GLY A 104 -2.30 13.75 -13.71
CA GLY A 104 -3.56 13.89 -14.44
C GLY A 104 -3.96 12.65 -15.23
N ALA A 105 -5.03 12.80 -15.99
CA ALA A 105 -5.63 11.71 -16.75
C ALA A 105 -4.67 11.12 -17.80
N THR A 106 -4.78 9.82 -18.01
CA THR A 106 -4.05 9.06 -19.03
C THR A 106 -5.04 8.20 -19.81
N GLN A 107 -4.64 7.76 -21.01
CA GLN A 107 -5.42 6.82 -21.82
C GLN A 107 -5.33 5.39 -21.30
N ALA A 108 -4.42 5.11 -20.37
CA ALA A 108 -4.32 3.82 -19.70
C ALA A 108 -5.21 3.78 -18.45
N THR A 109 -5.76 2.61 -18.13
CA THR A 109 -6.35 2.36 -16.81
C THR A 109 -5.27 1.75 -15.95
N VAL A 110 -5.07 2.28 -14.74
CA VAL A 110 -4.15 1.72 -13.76
C VAL A 110 -4.92 1.49 -12.46
N THR A 111 -4.97 0.25 -12.01
CA THR A 111 -5.63 -0.18 -10.78
C THR A 111 -4.66 -0.92 -9.89
N TRP A 112 -4.90 -0.89 -8.58
CA TRP A 112 -4.16 -1.65 -7.60
C TRP A 112 -5.14 -2.45 -6.74
N THR A 113 -4.94 -3.76 -6.68
CA THR A 113 -5.79 -4.67 -5.91
C THR A 113 -4.98 -5.23 -4.74
N PRO A 114 -5.39 -4.98 -3.49
CA PRO A 114 -4.65 -5.45 -2.33
C PRO A 114 -4.73 -6.97 -2.20
N THR A 115 -3.64 -7.60 -1.80
CA THR A 115 -3.50 -9.08 -1.76
C THR A 115 -2.98 -9.60 -0.43
N SER A 116 -2.06 -8.87 0.19
CA SER A 116 -1.35 -9.32 1.38
C SER A 116 -0.82 -8.14 2.18
N ALA A 117 -0.47 -8.40 3.43
CA ALA A 117 0.13 -7.42 4.32
C ALA A 117 1.21 -8.05 5.18
N LEU A 118 2.10 -7.20 5.69
CA LEU A 118 3.16 -7.58 6.63
C LEU A 118 3.28 -6.50 7.70
N VAL A 119 3.49 -6.90 8.96
CA VAL A 119 3.76 -5.97 10.05
C VAL A 119 5.25 -6.03 10.37
N LYS A 120 5.92 -4.87 10.30
CA LYS A 120 7.35 -4.73 10.59
C LYS A 120 7.62 -4.53 12.09
N GLY A 121 6.62 -4.04 12.81
CA GLY A 121 6.67 -3.85 14.24
C GLY A 121 5.50 -3.01 14.73
N SER A 122 5.22 -3.12 16.02
CA SER A 122 4.22 -2.35 16.74
C SER A 122 4.73 -1.93 18.12
N THR A 123 4.10 -0.95 18.74
CA THR A 123 4.29 -0.66 20.17
C THR A 123 3.48 -1.62 21.04
N ASP A 124 3.86 -1.75 22.32
CA ASP A 124 3.19 -2.67 23.27
C ASP A 124 1.73 -2.29 23.53
N ASP A 125 1.40 -1.01 23.46
CA ASP A 125 0.04 -0.49 23.60
C ASP A 125 -0.78 -0.60 22.30
N GLY A 126 -0.19 -1.10 21.21
CA GLY A 126 -0.84 -1.30 19.92
C GLY A 126 -1.10 -0.02 19.13
N ASN A 127 -0.96 1.16 19.73
CA ASN A 127 -1.33 2.46 19.12
C ASN A 127 -0.42 2.90 17.97
N TYR A 128 0.67 2.19 17.70
CA TYR A 128 1.56 2.46 16.58
C TYR A 128 1.95 1.15 15.90
N VAL A 129 1.75 1.08 14.59
CA VAL A 129 2.01 -0.10 13.77
C VAL A 129 2.73 0.33 12.49
N VAL A 130 3.90 -0.23 12.21
CA VAL A 130 4.52 -0.10 10.89
C VAL A 130 4.08 -1.29 10.04
N THR A 131 3.19 -1.05 9.09
CA THR A 131 2.67 -2.08 8.20
C THR A 131 3.10 -1.83 6.76
N CYS A 132 3.23 -2.89 5.98
CA CYS A 132 3.31 -2.81 4.53
C CYS A 132 2.19 -3.62 3.92
N VAL A 133 1.53 -3.02 2.94
CA VAL A 133 0.50 -3.66 2.13
C VAL A 133 1.07 -3.94 0.75
N LEU A 134 0.73 -5.09 0.19
CA LEU A 134 1.14 -5.50 -1.15
C LEU A 134 -0.10 -5.78 -1.99
N GLY A 135 -0.04 -5.38 -3.24
CA GLY A 135 -1.11 -5.62 -4.20
C GLY A 135 -0.59 -5.80 -5.61
N GLU A 136 -1.49 -6.32 -6.44
CA GLU A 136 -1.29 -6.41 -7.87
C GLU A 136 -1.67 -5.09 -8.52
N LEU A 137 -0.68 -4.44 -9.15
CA LEU A 137 -0.88 -3.30 -10.02
C LEU A 137 -1.19 -3.82 -11.42
N VAL A 138 -2.34 -3.45 -11.97
CA VAL A 138 -2.76 -3.80 -13.32
C VAL A 138 -2.83 -2.53 -14.15
N THR A 139 -2.17 -2.54 -15.30
CA THR A 139 -2.23 -1.46 -16.28
C THR A 139 -2.80 -2.00 -17.58
N ASP A 140 -3.87 -1.37 -18.08
CA ASP A 140 -4.41 -1.63 -19.41
C ASP A 140 -4.24 -0.39 -20.29
N TYR A 141 -3.59 -0.56 -21.44
CA TYR A 141 -3.60 0.43 -22.51
C TYR A 141 -4.07 -0.20 -23.82
N LYS A 142 -5.31 0.11 -24.21
CA LYS A 142 -5.93 -0.38 -25.47
C LYS A 142 -5.89 -1.92 -25.57
N GLY A 143 -6.18 -2.62 -24.48
CA GLY A 143 -6.19 -4.07 -24.40
C GLY A 143 -4.81 -4.71 -24.23
N ARG A 144 -3.75 -3.90 -24.09
CA ARG A 144 -2.42 -4.38 -23.69
C ARG A 144 -2.30 -4.29 -22.18
N VAL A 145 -2.37 -5.45 -21.54
CA VAL A 145 -2.31 -5.56 -20.08
C VAL A 145 -0.86 -5.83 -19.64
N ALA A 146 -0.41 -5.08 -18.64
CA ALA A 146 0.80 -5.34 -17.89
C ALA A 146 0.47 -5.41 -16.39
N THR A 147 1.09 -6.35 -15.68
CA THR A 147 0.87 -6.54 -14.24
C THR A 147 2.18 -6.62 -13.49
N GLY A 148 2.14 -6.24 -12.22
CA GLY A 148 3.29 -6.36 -11.32
C GLY A 148 2.88 -6.13 -9.87
N GLY A 149 3.68 -6.63 -8.94
CA GLY A 149 3.52 -6.39 -7.51
C GLY A 149 4.02 -5.00 -7.13
N LEU A 150 3.20 -4.24 -6.42
CA LEU A 150 3.60 -2.97 -5.82
C LEU A 150 3.15 -2.91 -4.37
N GLY A 151 4.11 -2.66 -3.49
CA GLY A 151 3.87 -2.53 -2.06
C GLY A 151 3.97 -1.08 -1.58
N ASN A 152 3.37 -0.81 -0.42
CA ASN A 152 3.50 0.46 0.27
C ASN A 152 3.64 0.21 1.77
N CYS A 153 4.62 0.86 2.40
CA CYS A 153 4.78 0.80 3.85
C CYS A 153 4.41 2.12 4.48
N LEU A 154 3.64 2.06 5.56
CA LEU A 154 3.18 3.23 6.28
C LEU A 154 3.37 3.02 7.79
N PRO A 155 3.92 4.02 8.51
CA PRO A 155 3.82 4.06 9.95
C PRO A 155 2.41 4.55 10.30
N MET A 156 1.59 3.70 10.89
CA MET A 156 0.22 4.02 11.28
C MET A 156 0.18 4.29 12.77
N ARG A 157 -0.44 5.39 13.19
CA ARG A 157 -0.71 5.72 14.60
C ARG A 157 -2.20 5.88 14.83
N ARG A 158 -2.65 5.36 15.96
CA ARG A 158 -3.98 5.62 16.50
C ARG A 158 -4.02 7.02 17.09
N VAL A 159 -4.88 7.87 16.56
CA VAL A 159 -5.14 9.22 17.07
C VAL A 159 -6.66 9.34 17.24
N ASP A 160 -7.10 9.50 18.49
CA ASP A 160 -8.51 9.43 18.86
C ASP A 160 -9.19 8.19 18.24
N ASP A 161 -10.20 8.40 17.40
CA ASP A 161 -10.94 7.33 16.75
C ASP A 161 -10.45 6.97 15.35
N GLN A 162 -9.26 7.41 14.94
CA GLN A 162 -8.73 7.17 13.59
C GLN A 162 -7.31 6.60 13.56
N TRP A 163 -7.02 5.83 12.50
CA TRP A 163 -5.67 5.42 12.14
C TRP A 163 -5.12 6.41 11.13
N LEU A 164 -4.03 7.09 11.46
CA LEU A 164 -3.38 8.09 10.61
C LEU A 164 -1.95 7.68 10.27
N VAL A 165 -1.41 8.19 9.17
CA VAL A 165 0.02 8.11 8.88
C VAL A 165 0.76 8.98 9.89
N ALA A 166 1.58 8.35 10.70
CA ALA A 166 2.28 8.96 11.79
C ALA A 166 3.27 10.05 11.35
N SER A 167 3.35 11.11 12.14
CA SER A 167 4.43 12.09 12.07
C SER A 167 5.80 11.48 12.41
N GLY A 168 6.87 12.10 11.91
CA GLY A 168 8.25 11.67 12.13
C GLY A 168 8.86 10.91 10.95
N PRO A 169 9.81 9.99 11.19
CA PRO A 169 10.48 9.26 10.12
C PRO A 169 9.49 8.47 9.26
N ARG A 170 9.60 8.63 7.94
CA ARG A 170 8.86 7.80 6.99
C ARG A 170 9.23 6.32 7.13
N ALA A 171 8.29 5.43 6.84
CA ALA A 171 8.60 4.00 6.74
C ALA A 171 9.61 3.72 5.61
N TRP A 172 10.35 2.62 5.76
CA TRP A 172 11.24 2.11 4.72
C TRP A 172 10.46 1.63 3.50
N VAL A 173 11.12 1.58 2.34
CA VAL A 173 10.53 1.09 1.08
C VAL A 173 9.93 -0.32 1.29
N ALA A 174 8.77 -0.55 0.69
CA ALA A 174 8.15 -1.88 0.70
C ALA A 174 8.95 -2.84 -0.17
N PRO A 175 9.24 -4.07 0.30
CA PRO A 175 9.73 -5.10 -0.60
C PRO A 175 8.68 -5.36 -1.67
N ALA A 176 8.99 -5.00 -2.90
CA ALA A 176 8.14 -5.24 -4.06
C ALA A 176 8.36 -6.69 -4.52
N THR A 177 7.31 -7.50 -4.39
CA THR A 177 7.32 -8.92 -4.76
C THR A 177 6.02 -9.25 -5.48
N TRP A 178 6.00 -10.28 -6.30
CA TRP A 178 4.78 -10.78 -6.92
C TRP A 178 3.88 -11.35 -5.81
N PRO A 179 2.62 -10.92 -5.70
CA PRO A 179 1.70 -11.45 -4.69
C PRO A 179 1.65 -12.98 -4.65
N GLY A 180 1.77 -13.55 -3.45
CA GLY A 180 1.74 -15.01 -3.24
C GLY A 180 3.00 -15.77 -3.70
N SER A 181 4.05 -15.10 -4.19
CA SER A 181 5.31 -15.74 -4.57
C SER A 181 6.15 -16.22 -3.37
N ASP A 182 7.19 -17.01 -3.64
CA ASP A 182 8.13 -17.45 -2.62
C ASP A 182 8.87 -16.26 -1.98
N GLU A 183 9.18 -15.22 -2.75
CA GLU A 183 9.78 -13.98 -2.26
C GLU A 183 8.82 -13.24 -1.33
N ALA A 184 7.54 -13.14 -1.70
CA ALA A 184 6.51 -12.53 -0.86
C ALA A 184 6.42 -13.24 0.51
N VAL A 185 6.35 -14.57 0.49
CA VAL A 185 6.34 -15.40 1.70
C VAL A 185 7.63 -15.23 2.51
N SER A 186 8.80 -15.18 1.85
CA SER A 186 10.10 -15.06 2.53
C SER A 186 10.30 -13.70 3.20
N VAL A 187 9.72 -12.63 2.63
CA VAL A 187 9.67 -11.31 3.24
C VAL A 187 8.70 -11.26 4.43
N GLY A 188 7.69 -12.16 4.45
CA GLY A 188 6.71 -12.27 5.52
C GLY A 188 5.32 -11.71 5.17
N TYR A 189 5.02 -11.49 3.89
CA TYR A 189 3.66 -11.13 3.48
C TYR A 189 2.69 -12.29 3.76
N ARG A 190 1.62 -11.98 4.47
CA ARG A 190 0.48 -12.86 4.73
C ARG A 190 -0.71 -12.40 3.91
N ASP A 191 -1.45 -13.34 3.34
CA ASP A 191 -2.67 -13.04 2.60
C ASP A 191 -3.66 -12.25 3.45
N ILE A 192 -4.38 -11.31 2.85
CA ILE A 192 -5.50 -10.61 3.49
C ILE A 192 -6.82 -11.18 2.97
N ILE A 193 -7.81 -11.26 3.86
CA ILE A 193 -9.20 -11.61 3.53
C ILE A 193 -10.13 -10.56 4.13
N ARG A 194 -11.27 -10.32 3.48
CA ARG A 194 -12.27 -9.30 3.87
C ARG A 194 -13.64 -9.93 4.11
#